data_AF-A0A0Q8QFC0-F1
#
_entry.id   AF-A0A0Q8QFC0-F1
#
_cell.length_a   1.000
_cell.length_b   1.000
_cell.length_c   1.000
_cell.angle_alpha   90.00
_cell.angle_beta   90.00
_cell.angle_gamma   90.00
#
_symmetry.space_group_name_H-M   'P 1'
#
loop_
_entity.id
_entity.type
_entity.pdbx_description
1 polymer ?
#
loop_
_entity_poly.entity_id
_entity_poly.type
_entity_poly.pdbx_seq_one_letter_code
_entity_poly.pdbx_strand_id
1 'polypeptide(L)' 'MAVGGAAYLVSKAIRGAKVVGFADLGMEAIYEFEVKDMPVTVAVDSNGISVHNTGPKEWQERISTGKLASIPVTVA' A
#
# COMPACT_ATOMS: atom_id res chain seq x y z
N MET A 1 -1.95 -3.16 -2.68
CA MET A 1 -1.26 -1.90 -2.35
C MET A 1 0.04 -2.21 -1.64
N ALA A 2 1.13 -1.64 -2.11
CA ALA A 2 2.42 -1.63 -1.40
C ALA A 2 2.46 -0.46 -0.40
N VAL A 3 3.36 -0.53 0.57
CA VAL A 3 3.57 0.55 1.55
C VAL A 3 4.43 1.65 0.93
N GLY A 4 3.89 2.86 0.82
CA GLY A 4 4.61 4.05 0.39
C GLY A 4 5.57 4.59 1.47
N GLY A 5 6.67 5.23 1.05
CA GLY A 5 7.63 5.86 1.97
C GLY A 5 8.66 4.93 2.62
N ALA A 6 8.51 3.62 2.50
CA ALA A 6 9.41 2.61 3.08
C ALA A 6 10.24 1.85 2.03
N ALA A 7 10.59 2.50 0.91
CA ALA A 7 11.18 1.84 -0.27
C ALA A 7 12.45 1.02 0.05
N TYR A 8 13.32 1.49 0.95
CA TYR A 8 14.50 0.75 1.39
C TYR A 8 14.18 -0.58 2.10
N LEU A 9 13.10 -0.62 2.88
CA LEU A 9 12.68 -1.85 3.57
C LEU A 9 11.98 -2.79 2.60
N VAL A 10 11.15 -2.23 1.71
CA VAL A 10 10.44 -2.99 0.67
C VAL A 10 11.42 -3.61 -0.33
N SER A 11 12.52 -2.92 -0.68
CA SER A 11 13.51 -3.46 -1.61
C SER A 11 14.20 -4.74 -1.13
N LYS A 12 14.18 -5.03 0.19
CA LYS A 12 14.69 -6.31 0.74
C LYS A 12 13.91 -7.54 0.27
N ALA A 13 12.69 -7.36 -0.24
CA ALA A 13 11.89 -8.41 -0.84
C ALA A 13 12.27 -8.72 -2.30
N ILE A 14 13.04 -7.85 -2.96
CA ILE A 14 13.48 -8.01 -4.35
C ILE A 14 14.72 -8.92 -4.39
N ARG A 15 14.68 -9.97 -5.21
CA ARG A 15 15.76 -10.97 -5.38
C ARG A 15 16.50 -10.81 -6.69
N GLY A 16 15.84 -10.26 -7.70
CA GLY A 16 16.42 -9.96 -9.00
C GLY A 16 15.67 -8.80 -9.66
N ALA A 17 16.38 -8.05 -10.50
CA ALA A 17 15.85 -6.94 -11.28
C ALA A 17 16.53 -6.91 -12.64
N LYS A 18 15.73 -6.94 -13.72
CA LYS A 18 16.23 -6.92 -15.10
C LYS A 18 15.42 -5.94 -15.93
N VAL A 19 16.09 -5.08 -16.68
CA VAL A 19 15.42 -4.26 -17.70
C VAL A 19 15.00 -5.15 -18.87
N VAL A 20 13.73 -5.11 -19.23
CA VAL A 20 13.17 -5.91 -20.33
C VAL A 20 12.64 -5.06 -21.49
N GLY A 21 12.61 -3.74 -21.35
CA GLY A 21 12.26 -2.82 -22.43
C GLY A 21 12.51 -1.35 -22.08
N PHE A 22 12.70 -0.53 -23.12
CA PHE A 22 12.86 0.94 -23.02
C PHE A 22 13.96 1.39 -22.06
N ALA A 23 15.16 0.81 -22.19
CA ALA A 23 16.29 1.06 -21.29
C ALA A 23 16.73 2.53 -21.23
N ASP A 24 16.49 3.28 -22.30
CA ASP A 24 16.74 4.71 -22.42
C ASP A 24 15.90 5.58 -21.47
N LEU A 25 14.77 5.07 -20.97
CA LEU A 25 13.93 5.75 -19.97
C LEU A 25 14.48 5.66 -18.53
N GLY A 26 15.62 4.98 -18.32
CA GLY A 26 16.28 4.92 -17.02
C GLY A 26 15.41 4.30 -15.93
N MET A 27 15.06 5.07 -14.89
CA MET A 27 14.24 4.59 -13.77
C MET A 27 12.79 4.27 -14.17
N GLU A 28 12.33 4.76 -15.31
CA GLU A 28 10.97 4.52 -15.84
C GLU A 28 10.89 3.35 -16.83
N ALA A 29 12.02 2.68 -17.10
CA ALA A 29 12.05 1.50 -17.97
C ALA A 29 11.15 0.36 -17.45
N ILE A 30 10.85 -0.62 -18.29
CA ILE A 30 10.10 -1.82 -17.85
C ILE A 30 11.09 -2.79 -17.20
N TYR A 31 10.78 -3.18 -15.96
CA TYR A 31 11.58 -4.12 -15.18
C TYR A 31 10.82 -5.42 -14.92
N GLU A 32 11.53 -6.53 -15.08
CA GLU A 32 11.17 -7.81 -14.52
C GLU A 32 11.82 -7.91 -13.12
N PHE A 33 10.99 -8.14 -12.10
CA PHE A 33 11.45 -8.32 -10.72
C PHE A 33 11.13 -9.73 -10.24
N GLU A 34 12.14 -10.41 -9.69
CA GLU A 34 11.92 -11.59 -8.86
C GLU A 34 11.70 -11.11 -7.42
N VAL A 35 10.60 -11.51 -6.80
CA VAL A 35 10.22 -11.05 -5.45
C VAL A 35 9.91 -12.23 -4.54
N LYS A 36 10.26 -12.11 -3.26
CA LYS A 36 9.93 -13.08 -2.23
C LYS A 36 9.49 -12.34 -0.96
N ASP A 37 8.36 -12.74 -0.39
CA ASP A 37 7.78 -12.18 0.83
C ASP A 37 7.53 -10.65 0.73
N MET A 38 7.05 -10.20 -0.43
CA MET A 38 6.75 -8.79 -0.68
C MET A 38 5.54 -8.33 0.16
N PRO A 39 5.68 -7.33 1.04
CA PRO A 39 4.60 -6.88 1.90
C PRO A 39 3.56 -6.07 1.10
N VAL A 40 2.40 -6.68 0.85
CA VAL A 40 1.28 -6.04 0.15
C VAL A 40 -0.05 -6.36 0.83
N THR A 41 -1.01 -5.45 0.68
CA THR A 41 -2.39 -5.64 1.13
C THR A 41 -3.34 -5.66 -0.06
N VAL A 42 -4.38 -6.49 -0.01
CA VAL A 42 -5.47 -6.46 -1.00
C VAL A 42 -6.25 -5.15 -0.85
N ALA A 43 -6.27 -4.35 -1.91
CA ALA A 43 -6.96 -3.05 -1.91
C ALA A 43 -8.27 -3.06 -2.68
N VAL A 44 -8.30 -3.84 -3.76
CA VAL A 44 -9.51 -4.17 -4.51
C VAL A 44 -9.50 -5.69 -4.69
N ASP A 45 -10.60 -6.34 -4.32
CA ASP A 45 -10.75 -7.79 -4.49
C ASP A 45 -11.40 -8.14 -5.85
N SER A 46 -11.51 -9.44 -6.14
CA SER A 46 -12.10 -9.94 -7.40
C SER A 46 -13.61 -9.70 -7.50
N ASN A 47 -14.29 -9.29 -6.43
CA ASN A 47 -15.70 -8.95 -6.42
C ASN A 47 -15.95 -7.44 -6.63
N GLY A 48 -14.88 -6.65 -6.77
CA GLY A 48 -14.94 -5.20 -6.93
C GLY A 48 -15.03 -4.42 -5.62
N ILE A 49 -14.83 -5.06 -4.47
CA ILE A 49 -14.82 -4.36 -3.17
C ILE A 49 -13.50 -3.61 -3.03
N SER A 50 -13.57 -2.29 -2.80
CA SER A 50 -12.42 -1.40 -2.66
C SER A 50 -12.30 -0.82 -1.26
N VAL A 51 -11.10 -0.91 -0.66
CA VAL A 51 -10.78 -0.29 0.64
C VAL A 51 -10.88 1.24 0.61
N HIS A 52 -10.72 1.85 -0.57
CA HIS A 52 -10.89 3.30 -0.73
C HIS A 52 -12.35 3.74 -0.64
N ASN A 53 -13.29 2.80 -0.75
CA ASN A 53 -14.71 3.05 -0.56
C ASN A 53 -15.16 2.62 0.84
N THR A 54 -14.78 1.41 1.26
CA THR A 54 -15.22 0.85 2.55
C THR A 54 -14.53 1.49 3.75
N GLY A 55 -13.24 1.80 3.64
CA GLY A 55 -12.46 2.42 4.71
C GLY A 55 -13.02 3.76 5.17
N PRO A 56 -13.17 4.77 4.27
CA PRO A 56 -13.76 6.05 4.66
C PRO A 56 -15.16 5.92 5.26
N LYS A 57 -16.01 5.04 4.71
CA LYS A 57 -17.35 4.79 5.22
C LYS A 57 -17.33 4.23 6.65
N GLU A 58 -16.52 3.21 6.90
CA GLU A 58 -16.39 2.60 8.24
C GLU A 58 -15.93 3.64 9.27
N TRP A 59 -14.90 4.42 8.93
CA TRP A 59 -14.37 5.43 9.84
C TRP A 59 -15.36 6.56 10.09
N GLN A 60 -16.11 7.00 9.07
CA GLN A 60 -17.16 7.99 9.23
C GLN A 60 -18.24 7.52 10.23
N GLU A 61 -18.68 6.26 10.13
CA GLU A 61 -19.64 5.66 11.07
C GLU A 61 -19.06 5.53 12.50
N ARG A 62 -17.80 5.13 12.63
CA ARG A 62 -17.13 4.99 13.94
C ARG A 62 -16.95 6.33 14.65
N ILE A 63 -16.64 7.38 13.89
CA ILE A 63 -16.48 8.73 14.41
C ILE A 63 -17.84 9.31 14.82
N SER A 64 -18.87 9.16 13.97
CA SER A 64 -20.20 9.74 14.24
C SER A 64 -20.91 9.11 15.44
N THR A 65 -20.68 7.81 15.69
CA THR A 65 -21.28 7.08 16.81
C THR A 65 -20.55 7.28 18.15
N GLY A 66 -19.48 8.08 18.19
CA GLY A 66 -18.71 8.32 19.42
C GLY A 66 -17.92 7.11 19.93
N LYS A 67 -17.81 6.02 19.15
CA LYS A 67 -17.03 4.82 19.51
C LYS A 67 -15.55 5.10 19.81
N LEU A 68 -15.04 6.22 19.33
CA LEU A 68 -13.64 6.64 19.49
C LEU A 68 -13.47 7.73 20.58
N ALA A 69 -14.55 8.17 21.23
CA ALA A 69 -14.53 9.29 22.19
C ALA A 69 -13.70 8.98 23.46
N SER A 70 -13.46 7.71 23.76
CA SER A 70 -12.63 7.28 24.90
C SER A 70 -11.14 7.17 24.58
N ILE A 71 -10.72 7.42 23.33
CA ILE A 71 -9.30 7.39 22.97
C ILE A 71 -8.66 8.68 23.50
N PRO A 72 -7.72 8.59 24.46
CA PRO A 72 -7.05 9.78 24.98
C PRO A 72 -6.19 10.39 23.87
N VAL A 73 -6.44 11.66 23.56
CA VAL A 73 -5.59 12.46 22.66
C VAL A 73 -4.66 13.28 23.54
N THR A 74 -3.39 12.91 23.59
CA THR A 74 -2.37 13.75 24.22
C THR A 74 -2.06 14.89 23.25
N VAL A 75 -2.45 16.11 23.61
CA VAL A 75 -2.01 17.30 22.88
C VAL A 75 -0.54 17.54 23.26
N ALA A 76 0.34 17.62 22.26
CA ALA A 76 1.76 17.88 22.45
C ALA A 76 2.02 19.34 22.83
#